data_AF-Q4T974-F1
#
_entry.id   AF-Q4T974-F1
#
_cell.length_a   1.000
_cell.length_b   1.000
_cell.length_c   1.000
_cell.angle_alpha   90.00
_cell.angle_beta   90.00
_cell.angle_gamma   90.00
#
_symmetry.space_group_name_H-M   'P 1'
#
loop_
_entity.id
_entity.type
_entity.pdbx_description
1 polymer ?
#
loop_
_entity_poly.entity_id
_entity_poly.type
_entity_poly.pdbx_seq_one_letter_code
_entity_poly.pdbx_strand_id
1 'polypeptide(L)'
;RRAGLEAGKTVKLESNAALGFYLRVTCKEEKALRNNRKFTMLDVQKNGVRFTSRSVPLSCDPGGCGQLTVCSGSRRCSKLSSVNEEYSRSRGEYEEAQDAIVKEIINIASGYVDPLQTLSDVTAQLDAVVSLAVASVSAPVPYVRPRLLAKDQSPRRMQLLQARHPCMEADADTAFIPNDITFVQGEKSFYIIT
;
A
#
# COMPACT_ATOMS: atom_id res chain seq x y z
N ARG A 1 -33.23 23.15 19.18
CA ARG A 1 -32.54 23.51 20.45
C ARG A 1 -33.09 22.63 21.58
N ARG A 2 -32.47 21.50 21.93
CA ARG A 2 -33.02 20.58 22.97
C ARG A 2 -32.03 20.09 24.04
N ALA A 3 -30.79 20.60 24.08
CA ALA A 3 -29.84 20.30 25.15
C ALA A 3 -28.85 21.45 25.49
N GLY A 4 -28.99 22.64 24.89
CA GLY A 4 -28.01 23.74 25.10
C GLY A 4 -26.59 23.44 24.57
N LEU A 5 -26.42 22.38 23.79
CA LEU A 5 -25.15 21.96 23.21
C LEU A 5 -25.05 22.46 21.76
N GLU A 6 -23.93 23.10 21.43
CA GLU A 6 -23.62 23.62 20.10
C GLU A 6 -23.07 22.50 19.19
N ALA A 7 -23.73 22.29 18.05
CA ALA A 7 -23.30 21.30 17.06
C ALA A 7 -21.90 21.64 16.52
N GLY A 8 -21.00 20.65 16.45
CA GLY A 8 -19.65 20.82 15.89
C GLY A 8 -18.58 21.31 16.87
N LYS A 9 -18.96 22.01 17.95
CA LYS A 9 -18.03 22.42 19.02
C LYS A 9 -18.05 21.43 20.19
N THR A 10 -19.23 21.13 20.72
CA THR A 10 -19.38 20.33 21.94
C THR A 10 -19.87 18.91 21.68
N VAL A 11 -20.70 18.72 20.65
CA VAL A 11 -21.18 17.41 20.17
C VAL A 11 -20.56 17.10 18.82
N LYS A 12 -19.93 15.92 18.69
CA LYS A 12 -19.35 15.40 17.44
C LYS A 12 -20.02 14.09 17.04
N LEU A 13 -20.31 13.91 15.75
CA LEU A 13 -20.71 12.63 15.19
C LEU A 13 -19.45 11.84 14.83
N GLU A 14 -19.34 10.62 15.35
CA GLU A 14 -18.21 9.73 15.10
C GLU A 14 -18.74 8.37 14.66
N SER A 15 -17.93 7.63 13.90
CA SER A 15 -18.27 6.28 13.42
C SER A 15 -17.27 5.26 13.94
N ASN A 16 -17.73 4.07 14.28
CA ASN A 16 -16.89 2.92 14.61
C ASN A 16 -17.47 1.64 14.01
N ALA A 17 -16.61 0.69 13.65
CA ALA A 17 -17.03 -0.59 13.08
C ALA A 17 -17.96 -1.39 14.02
N ALA A 18 -17.76 -1.30 15.33
CA ALA A 18 -18.55 -2.07 16.31
C ALA A 18 -19.89 -1.43 16.71
N LEU A 19 -20.04 -0.11 16.59
CA LEU A 19 -21.22 0.64 17.07
C LEU A 19 -21.94 1.42 15.95
N GLY A 20 -21.37 1.46 14.75
CA GLY A 20 -21.77 2.36 13.67
C GLY A 20 -21.61 3.84 14.06
N PHE A 21 -22.57 4.68 13.67
CA PHE A 21 -22.58 6.11 13.99
C PHE A 21 -23.08 6.38 15.41
N TYR A 22 -22.31 7.16 16.18
CA TYR A 22 -22.65 7.60 17.53
C TYR A 22 -22.26 9.06 17.75
N LEU A 23 -22.90 9.71 18.73
CA LEU A 23 -22.54 11.07 19.14
C LEU A 23 -21.56 11.00 20.32
N ARG A 24 -20.52 11.82 20.28
CA ARG A 24 -19.55 12.00 21.37
C ARG A 24 -19.61 13.43 21.91
N VAL A 25 -19.54 13.55 23.24
CA VAL A 25 -19.47 14.81 23.99
C VAL A 25 -18.32 14.73 25.01
N THR A 26 -17.78 15.88 25.42
CA THR A 26 -16.72 15.95 26.44
C THR A 26 -17.24 15.55 27.84
N CYS A 27 -16.37 15.03 28.71
CA CYS A 27 -16.76 14.66 30.08
C CYS A 27 -17.30 15.84 30.91
N LYS A 28 -16.95 17.09 30.54
CA LYS A 28 -17.45 18.31 31.18
C LYS A 28 -18.97 18.47 31.04
N GLU A 29 -19.54 17.97 29.94
CA GLU A 29 -20.95 18.13 29.59
C GLU A 29 -21.76 16.84 29.80
N GLU A 30 -21.15 15.78 30.32
CA GLU A 30 -21.83 14.51 30.66
C GLU A 30 -23.03 14.73 31.59
N LYS A 31 -22.93 15.66 32.55
CA LYS A 31 -24.00 15.97 33.50
C LYS A 31 -25.29 16.40 32.79
N ALA A 32 -25.19 17.06 31.63
CA ALA A 32 -26.34 17.48 30.82
C ALA A 32 -27.02 16.28 30.13
N LEU A 33 -26.29 15.19 29.88
CA LEU A 33 -26.80 13.94 29.29
C LEU A 33 -27.47 13.04 30.34
N ARG A 34 -26.93 12.95 31.56
CA ARG A 34 -27.52 12.17 32.68
C ARG A 34 -28.92 12.62 33.07
N ASN A 35 -29.18 13.92 32.99
CA ASN A 35 -30.47 14.50 33.39
C ASN A 35 -31.57 14.36 32.32
N ASN A 36 -31.25 13.88 31.12
CA ASN A 36 -32.18 13.88 29.99
C ASN A 36 -32.47 12.46 29.49
N ARG A 37 -33.69 11.97 29.78
CA ARG A 37 -34.17 10.63 29.39
C ARG A 37 -34.26 10.39 27.87
N LYS A 38 -34.04 11.43 27.06
CA LYS A 38 -34.04 11.36 25.58
C LYS A 38 -32.72 10.84 25.01
N PHE A 39 -31.64 10.78 25.79
CA PHE A 39 -30.36 10.27 25.33
C PHE A 39 -30.03 8.95 26.04
N THR A 40 -29.49 7.99 25.30
CA THR A 40 -28.95 6.74 25.85
C THR A 40 -27.43 6.84 25.83
N MET A 41 -26.78 6.69 26.98
CA MET A 41 -25.33 6.53 27.01
C MET A 41 -24.96 5.11 26.55
N LEU A 42 -23.97 5.03 25.67
CA LEU A 42 -23.42 3.77 25.17
C LEU A 42 -22.18 3.38 25.96
N ASP A 43 -21.20 4.27 26.04
CA ASP A 43 -19.90 4.00 26.65
C ASP A 43 -19.27 5.30 27.17
N VAL A 44 -18.50 5.19 28.26
CA VAL A 44 -17.78 6.29 28.89
C VAL A 44 -16.29 6.03 28.73
N GLN A 45 -15.60 6.91 28.00
CA GLN A 45 -14.17 6.79 27.76
C GLN A 45 -13.40 7.97 28.34
N LYS A 46 -12.08 7.80 28.53
CA LYS A 46 -11.19 8.85 29.05
C LYS A 46 -11.28 10.17 28.25
N ASN A 47 -11.65 10.08 26.97
CA ASN A 47 -11.71 11.21 26.02
C ASN A 47 -13.14 11.73 25.75
N GLY A 48 -14.15 11.25 26.48
CA GLY A 48 -15.54 11.70 26.31
C GLY A 48 -16.58 10.59 26.47
N VAL A 49 -17.84 10.99 26.43
CA VAL A 49 -19.00 10.10 26.59
C VAL A 49 -19.67 9.90 25.25
N ARG A 50 -19.89 8.63 24.90
CA ARG A 50 -20.60 8.21 23.68
C ARG A 50 -22.07 8.00 24.00
N PHE A 51 -22.96 8.56 23.19
CA PHE A 51 -24.40 8.46 23.40
C PHE A 51 -25.16 8.47 22.07
N THR A 52 -26.40 8.01 22.10
CA THR A 52 -27.34 8.08 20.99
C THR A 52 -28.60 8.80 21.42
N SER A 53 -29.26 9.49 20.49
CA SER A 53 -30.56 10.10 20.76
C SER A 53 -31.67 9.08 20.57
N ARG A 54 -32.49 8.84 21.60
CA ARG A 54 -33.82 8.27 21.43
C ARG A 54 -34.70 9.39 20.90
N SER A 55 -34.92 9.44 19.59
CA SER A 55 -36.16 10.09 19.16
C SER A 55 -37.31 9.25 19.70
N VAL A 56 -38.07 9.83 20.63
CA VAL A 56 -39.40 9.35 20.97
C VAL A 56 -40.17 9.19 19.64
N PRO A 57 -40.88 8.08 19.40
CA PRO A 57 -41.74 7.99 18.23
C PRO A 57 -42.70 9.18 18.29
N LEU A 58 -42.54 10.11 17.35
CA LEU A 58 -43.64 11.01 17.04
C LEU A 58 -44.70 10.12 16.43
N SER A 59 -45.88 10.17 17.03
CA SER A 59 -47.12 9.61 16.49
C SER A 59 -47.17 9.84 14.98
N CYS A 60 -47.31 8.77 14.21
CA CYS A 60 -47.88 8.88 12.88
C CYS A 60 -49.33 9.29 13.07
N ASP A 61 -49.71 10.47 12.59
CA ASP A 61 -51.13 10.77 12.42
C ASP A 61 -51.72 9.81 11.38
N PRO A 62 -52.92 9.25 11.62
CA PRO A 62 -53.57 8.31 10.74
C PRO A 62 -54.25 9.07 9.60
N GLY A 63 -53.62 9.04 8.43
CA GLY A 63 -54.12 9.66 7.22
C GLY A 63 -53.86 8.82 5.98
N GLY A 64 -54.49 7.64 5.91
CA GLY A 64 -54.81 7.01 4.62
C GLY A 64 -54.09 5.72 4.24
N CYS A 65 -54.83 4.62 4.44
CA CYS A 65 -54.86 3.42 3.60
C CYS A 65 -53.79 2.33 3.79
N GLY A 66 -54.27 1.12 4.13
CA GLY A 66 -53.59 -0.14 3.80
C GLY A 66 -53.10 -0.98 4.98
N GLN A 67 -54.01 -1.40 5.85
CA GLN A 67 -53.97 -2.63 6.67
C GLN A 67 -52.58 -3.14 7.12
N LEU A 68 -52.16 -2.77 8.34
CA LEU A 68 -51.06 -3.44 9.05
C LEU A 68 -51.61 -4.32 10.16
N THR A 69 -51.33 -5.62 10.03
CA THR A 69 -51.48 -6.66 11.05
C THR A 69 -50.70 -6.31 12.31
N VAL A 70 -51.31 -6.62 13.45
CA VAL A 70 -50.79 -6.41 14.81
C VAL A 70 -49.40 -7.04 14.96
N CYS A 71 -48.35 -6.22 15.02
CA CYS A 71 -47.06 -6.64 15.55
C CYS A 71 -47.02 -6.30 17.05
N SER A 72 -47.52 -7.21 17.87
CA SER A 72 -47.26 -7.25 19.31
C SER A 72 -45.76 -7.44 19.55
N GLY A 73 -45.03 -6.33 19.72
CA GLY A 73 -43.60 -6.35 20.00
C GLY A 73 -42.98 -4.96 19.99
N SER A 74 -42.61 -4.47 21.18
CA SER A 74 -41.92 -3.20 21.46
C SER A 74 -40.82 -2.85 20.44
N ARG A 75 -41.12 -2.02 19.42
CA ARG A 75 -40.10 -1.42 18.55
C ARG A 75 -39.93 0.06 18.86
N ARG A 76 -39.04 0.35 19.81
CA ARG A 76 -38.40 1.66 19.97
C ARG A 76 -37.26 1.74 18.96
N CYS A 77 -37.50 2.30 17.76
CA CYS A 77 -36.42 2.59 16.83
C CYS A 77 -36.10 4.10 16.89
N SER A 78 -34.85 4.41 17.22
CA SER A 78 -34.39 5.79 17.33
C SER A 78 -33.94 6.30 15.96
N LYS A 79 -34.17 7.58 15.62
CA LYS A 79 -33.84 8.18 14.31
C LYS A 79 -32.38 7.95 13.90
N LEU A 80 -31.47 7.86 14.87
CA LEU A 80 -30.05 7.58 14.59
C LEU A 80 -29.80 6.08 14.42
N SER A 81 -30.44 5.22 15.23
CA SER A 81 -30.28 3.76 15.10
C SER A 81 -30.87 3.24 13.80
N SER A 82 -32.02 3.76 13.36
CA SER A 82 -32.65 3.35 12.09
C SER A 82 -31.77 3.69 10.89
N VAL A 83 -31.20 4.90 10.87
CA VAL A 83 -30.27 5.34 9.81
C VAL A 83 -28.96 4.54 9.88
N ASN A 84 -28.50 4.18 11.08
CA ASN A 84 -27.30 3.37 11.25
C ASN A 84 -27.51 1.92 10.77
N GLU A 85 -28.69 1.34 11.01
CA GLU A 85 -29.08 0.02 10.49
C GLU A 85 -29.18 0.03 8.96
N GLU A 86 -29.82 1.05 8.39
CA GLU A 86 -29.93 1.23 6.94
C GLU A 86 -28.57 1.44 6.28
N TYR A 87 -27.73 2.31 6.85
CA TYR A 87 -26.37 2.52 6.37
C TYR A 87 -25.52 1.24 6.45
N SER A 88 -25.61 0.49 7.55
CA SER A 88 -24.86 -0.76 7.70
C SER A 88 -25.29 -1.80 6.66
N ARG A 89 -26.59 -1.85 6.32
CA ARG A 89 -27.11 -2.71 5.26
C ARG A 89 -26.57 -2.30 3.88
N SER A 90 -26.76 -1.05 3.47
CA SER A 90 -26.29 -0.57 2.17
C SER A 90 -24.77 -0.61 2.03
N ARG A 91 -24.05 -0.38 3.13
CA ARG A 91 -22.59 -0.53 3.16
C ARG A 91 -22.16 -1.98 2.99
N GLY A 92 -22.83 -2.92 3.64
CA GLY A 92 -22.56 -4.35 3.46
C GLY A 92 -22.79 -4.80 2.02
N GLU A 93 -23.94 -4.43 1.45
CA GLU A 93 -24.25 -4.71 0.03
C GLU A 93 -23.22 -4.08 -0.93
N TYR A 94 -22.73 -2.88 -0.63
CA TYR A 94 -21.67 -2.23 -1.41
C TYR A 94 -20.33 -2.95 -1.28
N GLU A 95 -19.92 -3.35 -0.07
CA GLU A 95 -18.68 -4.10 0.17
C GLU A 95 -18.71 -5.46 -0.55
N GLU A 96 -19.85 -6.17 -0.51
CA GLU A 96 -20.03 -7.43 -1.24
C GLU A 96 -19.95 -7.26 -2.76
N ALA A 97 -20.62 -6.23 -3.30
CA ALA A 97 -20.57 -5.93 -4.74
C ALA A 97 -19.17 -5.48 -5.18
N GLN A 98 -18.47 -4.70 -4.37
CA GLN A 98 -17.10 -4.27 -4.63
C GLN A 98 -16.15 -5.47 -4.69
N ASP A 99 -16.25 -6.38 -3.72
CA ASP A 99 -15.40 -7.58 -3.67
C ASP A 99 -15.63 -8.51 -4.86
N ALA A 100 -16.87 -8.59 -5.36
CA ALA A 100 -17.17 -9.34 -6.58
C ALA A 100 -16.45 -8.74 -7.80
N ILE A 101 -16.53 -7.42 -8.00
CA ILE A 101 -15.89 -6.72 -9.12
C ILE A 101 -14.36 -6.84 -9.04
N VAL A 102 -13.78 -6.69 -7.84
CA VAL A 102 -12.33 -6.80 -7.64
C VAL A 102 -11.82 -8.18 -8.03
N LYS A 103 -12.56 -9.25 -7.71
CA LYS A 103 -12.20 -10.61 -8.13
C LYS A 103 -12.22 -10.78 -9.64
N GLU A 104 -13.20 -10.21 -10.33
CA GLU A 104 -13.26 -10.23 -11.80
C GLU A 104 -12.07 -9.49 -12.41
N ILE A 105 -11.69 -8.33 -11.87
CA ILE A 105 -10.53 -7.56 -12.33
C ILE A 105 -9.24 -8.36 -12.16
N ILE A 106 -9.04 -9.01 -11.00
CA ILE A 106 -7.88 -9.86 -10.76
C ILE A 106 -7.83 -11.02 -11.76
N ASN A 107 -8.99 -11.60 -12.08
CA ASN A 107 -9.08 -12.68 -13.07
C ASN A 107 -8.80 -12.23 -14.51
N ILE A 108 -9.12 -10.98 -14.86
CA ILE A 108 -8.73 -10.40 -16.16
C ILE A 108 -7.22 -10.10 -16.15
N ALA A 109 -6.70 -9.53 -15.06
CA ALA A 109 -5.30 -9.18 -14.91
C ALA A 109 -4.38 -10.40 -14.93
N SER A 110 -4.82 -11.54 -14.38
CA SER A 110 -4.06 -12.80 -14.41
C SER A 110 -3.79 -13.31 -15.83
N GLY A 111 -4.63 -12.94 -16.82
CA GLY A 111 -4.38 -13.24 -18.23
C GLY A 111 -3.15 -12.52 -18.83
N TYR A 112 -2.66 -11.46 -18.18
CA TYR A 112 -1.50 -10.68 -18.63
C TYR A 112 -0.17 -11.10 -17.99
N VAL A 113 -0.14 -12.21 -17.25
CA VAL A 113 1.08 -12.69 -16.58
C VAL A 113 2.20 -12.96 -17.58
N ASP A 114 1.94 -13.65 -18.69
CA ASP A 114 3.00 -14.01 -19.66
C ASP A 114 3.61 -12.79 -20.37
N PRO A 115 2.82 -11.80 -20.86
CA PRO A 115 3.37 -10.55 -21.37
C PRO A 115 4.19 -9.78 -20.34
N LEU A 116 3.75 -9.74 -19.07
CA LEU A 116 4.47 -9.06 -17.99
C LEU A 116 5.80 -9.76 -17.65
N GLN A 117 5.84 -11.09 -17.69
CA GLN A 117 7.08 -11.85 -17.53
C GLN A 117 8.06 -11.57 -18.67
N THR A 118 7.57 -11.59 -19.92
CA THR A 118 8.40 -11.28 -21.09
C THR A 118 8.97 -9.86 -21.01
N LEU A 119 8.17 -8.89 -20.57
CA LEU A 119 8.62 -7.53 -20.34
C LEU A 119 9.71 -7.49 -19.25
N SER A 120 9.52 -8.22 -18.15
CA SER A 120 10.52 -8.34 -17.09
C SER A 120 11.87 -8.83 -17.62
N ASP A 121 11.89 -9.87 -18.46
CA ASP A 121 13.12 -10.41 -19.03
C ASP A 121 13.83 -9.41 -19.96
N VAL A 122 13.07 -8.74 -20.82
CA VAL A 122 13.62 -7.72 -21.74
C VAL A 122 14.16 -6.52 -20.97
N THR A 123 13.44 -6.05 -19.95
CA THR A 123 13.90 -4.95 -19.10
C THR A 123 15.14 -5.33 -18.28
N ALA A 124 15.23 -6.57 -17.79
CA ALA A 124 16.41 -7.07 -17.09
C ALA A 124 17.64 -7.14 -18.02
N GLN A 125 17.46 -7.59 -19.26
CA GLN A 125 18.54 -7.60 -20.25
C GLN A 125 19.01 -6.17 -20.56
N LEU A 126 18.08 -5.23 -20.73
CA LEU A 126 18.38 -3.83 -20.97
C LEU A 126 19.15 -3.21 -19.80
N ASP A 127 18.69 -3.46 -18.57
CA ASP A 127 19.33 -2.95 -17.35
C ASP A 127 20.76 -3.46 -17.20
N ALA A 128 21.00 -4.74 -17.49
CA ALA A 128 22.34 -5.33 -17.44
C ALA A 128 23.31 -4.69 -18.45
N VAL A 129 22.87 -4.49 -19.71
CA VAL A 129 23.75 -3.89 -20.73
C VAL A 129 23.98 -2.40 -20.50
N VAL A 130 22.97 -1.68 -20.01
CA VAL A 130 23.09 -0.26 -19.66
C VAL A 130 24.02 -0.10 -18.45
N SER A 131 23.87 -0.93 -17.42
CA SER A 131 24.76 -0.93 -16.25
C SER A 131 26.22 -1.19 -16.65
N LEU A 132 26.48 -2.13 -17.55
CA LEU A 132 27.82 -2.38 -18.08
C LEU A 132 28.37 -1.19 -18.87
N ALA A 133 27.53 -0.53 -19.68
CA ALA A 133 27.93 0.64 -20.45
C ALA A 133 28.27 1.83 -19.53
N VAL A 134 27.43 2.09 -18.52
CA VAL A 134 27.65 3.14 -17.53
C VAL A 134 28.95 2.88 -16.76
N ALA A 135 29.13 1.67 -16.24
CA ALA A 135 30.36 1.29 -15.51
C ALA A 135 31.62 1.45 -16.38
N SER A 136 31.51 1.18 -17.69
CA SER A 136 32.63 1.31 -18.63
C SER A 136 33.00 2.77 -18.91
N VAL A 137 32.02 3.68 -18.93
CA VAL A 137 32.25 5.12 -19.21
C VAL A 137 32.58 5.90 -17.93
N SER A 138 32.07 5.47 -16.77
CA SER A 138 32.28 6.14 -15.50
C SER A 138 33.63 5.84 -14.84
N ALA A 139 34.36 4.83 -15.31
CA ALA A 139 35.69 4.49 -14.79
C ALA A 139 36.70 5.64 -15.08
N PRO A 140 37.75 5.82 -14.24
CA PRO A 140 38.74 6.90 -14.43
C PRO A 140 39.35 6.95 -15.83
N VAL A 141 39.60 5.78 -16.42
CA VAL A 141 39.85 5.66 -17.86
C VAL A 141 38.85 4.66 -18.42
N PRO A 142 38.11 5.00 -19.49
CA PRO A 142 37.05 4.17 -20.02
C PRO A 142 37.49 2.74 -20.36
N TYR A 143 36.66 1.76 -20.03
CA TYR A 143 36.93 0.37 -20.39
C TYR A 143 36.85 0.14 -21.91
N VAL A 144 37.68 -0.80 -22.38
CA VAL A 144 37.80 -1.14 -23.79
C VAL A 144 37.18 -2.51 -24.03
N ARG A 145 36.44 -2.66 -25.14
CA ARG A 145 35.85 -3.94 -25.54
C ARG A 145 36.95 -4.98 -25.84
N PRO A 146 36.96 -6.14 -25.16
CA PRO A 146 37.97 -7.17 -25.41
C PRO A 146 37.75 -7.84 -26.77
N ARG A 147 38.86 -8.19 -27.44
CA ARG A 147 38.83 -8.99 -28.67
C ARG A 147 38.83 -10.47 -28.31
N LEU A 148 37.67 -11.10 -28.43
CA LEU A 148 37.53 -12.54 -28.21
C LEU A 148 38.11 -13.31 -29.40
N LEU A 149 38.91 -14.33 -29.11
CA LEU A 149 39.46 -15.26 -30.09
C LEU A 149 38.66 -16.56 -30.03
N ALA A 150 38.39 -17.16 -31.18
CA ALA A 150 37.67 -18.42 -31.25
C ALA A 150 38.53 -19.57 -30.70
N LYS A 151 37.89 -20.60 -30.12
CA LYS A 151 38.58 -21.70 -29.42
C LYS A 151 39.45 -22.58 -30.33
N ASP A 152 39.12 -22.62 -31.61
CA ASP A 152 39.78 -23.35 -32.68
C ASP A 152 41.00 -22.63 -33.27
N GLN A 153 41.09 -21.31 -33.09
CA GLN A 153 42.20 -20.50 -33.60
C GLN A 153 43.47 -20.76 -32.77
N SER A 154 44.44 -21.42 -33.42
CA SER A 154 45.80 -21.58 -32.90
C SER A 154 46.75 -20.58 -33.58
N PRO A 155 47.69 -19.96 -32.83
CA PRO A 155 48.03 -20.20 -31.43
C PRO A 155 47.09 -19.49 -30.44
N ARG A 156 46.80 -20.14 -29.31
CA ARG A 156 46.06 -19.52 -28.19
C ARG A 156 46.87 -18.37 -27.61
N ARG A 157 46.25 -17.21 -27.46
CA ARG A 157 46.86 -16.01 -26.89
C ARG A 157 45.90 -15.28 -25.97
N MET A 158 46.43 -14.76 -24.86
CA MET A 158 45.75 -13.83 -23.96
C MET A 158 46.69 -12.66 -23.74
N GLN A 159 46.29 -11.47 -24.14
CA GLN A 159 47.10 -10.26 -24.01
C GLN A 159 46.25 -9.17 -23.38
N LEU A 160 46.70 -8.67 -22.24
CA LEU A 160 46.12 -7.53 -21.55
C LEU A 160 47.23 -6.49 -21.43
N LEU A 161 47.10 -5.40 -22.17
CA LEU A 161 48.06 -4.30 -22.15
C LEU A 161 47.56 -3.24 -21.17
N GLN A 162 48.45 -2.75 -20.32
CA GLN A 162 48.18 -1.74 -19.31
C GLN A 162 46.96 -2.10 -18.45
N ALA A 163 46.88 -3.36 -18.03
CA ALA A 163 45.75 -3.90 -17.28
C ALA A 163 45.72 -3.34 -15.86
N ARG A 164 44.51 -3.07 -15.37
CA ARG A 164 44.25 -2.49 -14.03
C ARG A 164 43.19 -3.30 -13.30
N HIS A 165 43.24 -3.30 -11.97
CA HIS A 165 42.28 -4.05 -11.17
C HIS A 165 40.99 -3.23 -10.96
N PRO A 166 39.83 -3.68 -11.48
CA PRO A 166 38.60 -2.88 -11.50
C PRO A 166 38.16 -2.31 -10.14
N CYS A 167 38.28 -3.09 -9.07
CA CYS A 167 37.84 -2.65 -7.74
C CYS A 167 38.86 -1.77 -7.00
N MET A 168 40.15 -1.87 -7.35
CA MET A 168 41.21 -1.11 -6.66
C MET A 168 41.41 0.26 -7.31
N GLU A 169 41.18 0.36 -8.62
CA GLU A 169 41.19 1.63 -9.35
C GLU A 169 40.00 2.53 -8.98
N ALA A 170 38.90 1.94 -8.49
CA ALA A 170 37.73 2.68 -8.03
C ALA A 170 37.96 3.39 -6.68
N ASP A 171 39.00 3.01 -5.94
CA ASP A 171 39.38 3.67 -4.69
C ASP A 171 40.13 4.97 -4.99
N ALA A 172 39.61 6.10 -4.50
CA ALA A 172 40.14 7.42 -4.79
C ALA A 172 41.49 7.70 -4.09
N ASP A 173 41.79 6.99 -3.00
CA ASP A 173 42.99 7.21 -2.18
C ASP A 173 44.20 6.39 -2.67
N THR A 174 43.99 5.47 -3.62
CA THR A 174 45.02 4.56 -4.13
C THR A 174 45.35 4.87 -5.60
N ALA A 175 46.57 5.34 -5.86
CA ALA A 175 47.08 5.45 -7.23
C ALA A 175 47.45 4.06 -7.78
N PHE A 176 46.68 3.55 -8.74
CA PHE A 176 46.92 2.23 -9.35
C PHE A 176 47.87 2.33 -10.55
N ILE A 177 48.93 1.52 -10.56
CA ILE A 177 49.90 1.42 -11.67
C ILE A 177 49.52 0.26 -12.60
N PRO A 178 49.25 0.49 -13.89
CA PRO A 178 48.88 -0.56 -14.85
C PRO A 178 50.04 -1.52 -15.16
N ASN A 179 49.72 -2.80 -15.40
CA ASN A 179 50.70 -3.85 -15.75
C ASN A 179 50.31 -4.61 -17.02
N ASP A 180 51.31 -5.04 -17.79
CA ASP A 180 51.10 -5.85 -18.99
C ASP A 180 51.12 -7.34 -18.67
N ILE A 181 50.15 -8.10 -19.21
CA ILE A 181 50.02 -9.54 -19.03
C ILE A 181 49.92 -10.19 -20.41
N THR A 182 50.86 -11.07 -20.74
CA THR A 182 50.91 -11.73 -22.06
C THR A 182 51.09 -13.24 -21.92
N PHE A 183 50.17 -14.02 -22.48
CA PHE A 183 50.28 -15.47 -22.60
C PHE A 183 50.17 -15.83 -24.08
N VAL A 184 51.16 -16.55 -24.59
CA VAL A 184 51.23 -17.00 -25.98
C VAL A 184 51.61 -18.48 -25.99
N GLN A 185 50.77 -19.30 -26.61
CA GLN A 185 51.01 -20.75 -26.71
C GLN A 185 52.33 -21.03 -27.43
N GLY A 186 53.22 -21.77 -26.78
CA GLY A 186 54.55 -22.11 -27.30
C GLY A 186 55.68 -21.17 -26.85
N GLU A 187 55.35 -20.01 -26.27
CA GLU A 187 56.35 -19.05 -25.78
C GLU A 187 56.30 -18.88 -24.26
N LYS A 188 55.17 -18.38 -23.75
CA LYS A 188 54.99 -18.01 -22.33
C LYS A 188 53.66 -18.54 -21.84
N SER A 189 53.70 -19.66 -21.11
CA SER A 189 52.53 -20.32 -20.54
C SER A 189 52.44 -20.21 -19.02
N PHE A 190 53.56 -19.95 -18.32
CA PHE A 190 53.62 -19.94 -16.87
C PHE A 190 54.50 -18.79 -16.38
N TYR A 191 54.01 -18.03 -15.40
CA TYR A 191 54.73 -16.94 -14.76
C TYR A 191 54.94 -17.27 -13.28
N ILE A 192 56.19 -17.15 -12.83
CA ILE A 192 56.54 -17.14 -11.40
C ILE A 192 56.80 -15.68 -11.02
N ILE A 193 56.05 -15.20 -10.03
CA ILE A 193 56.23 -13.85 -9.47
C ILE A 193 56.91 -14.05 -8.11
N THR A 194 58.11 -13.50 -7.95
CA THR A 194 58.93 -13.57 -6.73
C THR A 194 58.91 -12.24 -5.99
#